data_AF-A0A1R3XRP0-F1
#
_entry.id   AF-A0A1R3XRP0-F1
#
_cell.length_a   1.000
_cell.length_b   1.000
_cell.length_c   1.000
_cell.angle_alpha   90.00
_cell.angle_beta   90.00
_cell.angle_gamma   90.00
#
_symmetry.space_group_name_H-M   'P 1'
#
loop_
_entity.id
_entity.type
_entity.pdbx_description
1 polymer ?
#
loop_
_entity_poly.entity_id
_entity_poly.type
_entity_poly.pdbx_seq_one_letter_code
_entity_poly.pdbx_strand_id
1 'polypeptide(L)'
;MIFKRLLLLSISVMVVSFASCKDRNGEAVPEKETPVAEGPTPVSETALAFPGAEGFGKDATGGRGGKVIKVTNLNDSGAGSLRTAISTAGARIIVFEVSGTIALNSRLTISNGDLTIAGQTAPGDGITIRNYPVVVNADNVIIRFMRFRMGDAAGQEADALEGRFRKNIIIDHCSMSWSTDECVSFYANENFTLQWCIISESLLNSAHAKGAHGYGGIWGGKNASFHHNLLAHHDSRNPRFGEEAGKAFALTNLVDMRNNVTFNWGNNSAYGGEAMNINIVNNYYKPGPGTTKKERIFSIDKNKIAGTEVFDIWGKYYINGNVVEGSSRATSDNWTYGVYNQFHGSYGTVSAADKAAMRLESPHPINNNVTTHTAEVAYERVLAYAGASLVRDAVDVRVVDNVRTNSFTAPGSNGSTNGIIDSQEDVGGWPELKSKAAAKDTDGDGIPDEWEIAHKLDPGKPQDKRNLSTAYDDIEVYINSLVHDIIKEQVK
;
A
#
# COMPACT_ATOMS: atom_id res chain seq x y z
N MET A 1 15.81 -63.36 -69.45
CA MET A 1 16.13 -62.93 -70.83
C MET A 1 15.23 -61.76 -71.19
N ILE A 2 15.86 -60.61 -71.39
CA ILE A 2 15.27 -59.30 -71.72
C ILE A 2 15.16 -59.21 -73.25
N PHE A 3 14.07 -58.69 -73.81
CA PHE A 3 14.11 -58.00 -75.12
C PHE A 3 13.00 -56.94 -75.29
N LYS A 4 13.48 -55.68 -75.46
CA LYS A 4 13.08 -54.56 -76.35
C LYS A 4 11.58 -54.16 -76.48
N ARG A 5 11.21 -52.91 -76.15
CA ARG A 5 11.14 -51.67 -77.01
C ARG A 5 10.24 -51.82 -78.25
N LEU A 6 9.21 -50.97 -78.43
CA LEU A 6 9.21 -49.69 -79.20
C LEU A 6 7.77 -49.16 -79.51
N LEU A 7 7.60 -47.82 -79.50
CA LEU A 7 6.74 -46.92 -80.31
C LEU A 7 5.29 -47.30 -80.72
N LEU A 8 4.31 -46.41 -80.53
CA LEU A 8 3.88 -45.36 -81.49
C LEU A 8 2.61 -44.60 -81.03
N LEU A 9 2.54 -43.34 -81.49
CA LEU A 9 1.52 -42.30 -81.27
C LEU A 9 0.21 -42.58 -82.05
N SER A 10 -0.95 -42.26 -81.48
CA SER A 10 -2.11 -41.77 -82.27
C SER A 10 -3.13 -41.04 -81.38
N ILE A 11 -3.47 -39.82 -81.79
CA ILE A 11 -4.51 -38.96 -81.23
C ILE A 11 -5.84 -39.31 -81.92
N SER A 12 -6.89 -39.57 -81.15
CA SER A 12 -8.27 -39.38 -81.61
C SER A 12 -9.14 -38.91 -80.46
N VAL A 13 -9.59 -37.67 -80.60
CA VAL A 13 -10.63 -37.05 -79.78
C VAL A 13 -11.96 -37.68 -80.19
N MET A 14 -12.68 -38.26 -79.23
CA MET A 14 -14.10 -38.56 -79.39
C MET A 14 -14.82 -38.23 -78.08
N VAL A 15 -15.55 -37.12 -78.13
CA VAL A 15 -16.47 -36.67 -77.07
C VAL A 15 -17.66 -37.61 -77.08
N VAL A 16 -17.88 -38.31 -75.96
CA VAL A 16 -19.11 -39.07 -75.70
C VAL A 16 -19.68 -38.56 -74.39
N SER A 17 -20.77 -37.82 -74.51
CA SER A 17 -21.59 -37.32 -73.40
C SER A 17 -22.24 -38.49 -72.67
N PHE A 18 -21.88 -38.69 -71.40
CA PHE A 18 -22.67 -39.51 -70.49
C PHE A 18 -23.64 -38.63 -69.72
N ALA A 19 -24.91 -38.75 -70.09
CA ALA A 19 -26.02 -38.39 -69.22
C ALA A 19 -26.03 -39.37 -68.04
N SER A 20 -25.83 -38.87 -66.82
CA SER A 20 -26.10 -39.62 -65.59
C SER A 20 -27.26 -38.97 -64.85
N CYS A 21 -28.13 -39.86 -64.38
CA CYS A 21 -29.42 -39.55 -63.80
C CYS A 21 -29.32 -38.87 -62.43
N LYS A 22 -30.26 -37.96 -62.27
CA LYS A 22 -30.76 -37.27 -61.09
C LYS A 22 -30.94 -38.23 -59.91
N ASP A 23 -30.15 -38.04 -58.85
CA ASP A 23 -30.48 -38.50 -57.50
C ASP A 23 -30.66 -37.29 -56.56
N ARG A 24 -31.46 -37.55 -55.54
CA ARG A 24 -32.37 -36.60 -54.89
C ARG A 24 -31.66 -35.54 -54.06
N ASN A 25 -32.24 -34.33 -54.08
CA ASN A 25 -31.98 -33.24 -53.14
C ASN A 25 -31.95 -33.76 -51.69
N GLY A 26 -30.76 -33.91 -51.13
CA GLY A 26 -30.56 -33.72 -49.70
C GLY A 26 -30.37 -32.23 -49.48
N GLU A 27 -31.39 -31.55 -48.94
CA GLU A 27 -31.18 -30.24 -48.34
C GLU A 27 -30.10 -30.38 -47.27
N ALA A 28 -28.96 -29.75 -47.49
CA ALA A 28 -28.01 -29.51 -46.43
C ALA A 28 -28.74 -28.68 -45.37
N VAL A 29 -29.02 -29.29 -44.22
CA VAL A 29 -29.46 -28.56 -43.04
C VAL A 29 -28.38 -27.53 -42.78
N PRO A 30 -28.68 -26.22 -42.80
CA PRO A 30 -27.68 -25.23 -42.43
C PRO A 30 -27.27 -25.57 -41.00
N GLU A 31 -25.99 -25.84 -40.81
CA GLU A 31 -25.40 -25.93 -39.49
C GLU A 31 -25.77 -24.60 -38.82
N LYS A 32 -26.67 -24.65 -37.84
CA LYS A 32 -27.04 -23.48 -37.06
C LYS A 32 -25.73 -23.01 -36.46
N GLU A 33 -25.16 -21.93 -36.99
CA GLU A 33 -24.10 -21.20 -36.33
C GLU A 33 -24.66 -20.90 -34.93
N THR A 34 -24.19 -21.66 -33.94
CA THR A 34 -24.42 -21.34 -32.54
C THR A 34 -24.00 -19.89 -32.39
N PRO A 35 -24.85 -18.98 -31.87
CA PRO A 35 -24.47 -17.61 -31.65
C PRO A 35 -23.17 -17.65 -30.85
N VAL A 36 -22.08 -17.12 -31.41
CA VAL A 36 -20.86 -16.91 -30.64
C VAL A 36 -21.29 -16.06 -29.46
N ALA A 37 -21.19 -16.61 -28.25
CA ALA A 37 -21.57 -15.90 -27.04
C ALA A 37 -20.85 -14.55 -27.07
N GLU A 38 -21.62 -13.47 -27.16
CA GLU A 38 -21.08 -12.13 -27.24
C GLU A 38 -20.30 -11.89 -25.93
N GLY A 39 -18.98 -11.74 -26.04
CA GLY A 39 -18.10 -11.51 -24.90
C GLY A 39 -18.47 -10.23 -24.15
N PRO A 40 -17.86 -9.97 -22.99
CA PRO A 40 -18.16 -8.76 -22.25
C PRO A 40 -17.83 -7.51 -23.06
N THR A 41 -18.60 -6.45 -22.83
CA THR A 41 -18.29 -5.11 -23.36
C THR A 41 -17.42 -4.38 -22.33
N PRO A 42 -16.20 -3.94 -22.68
CA PRO A 42 -15.34 -3.24 -21.74
C PRO A 42 -15.97 -1.95 -21.22
N VAL A 43 -15.83 -1.70 -19.92
CA VAL A 43 -16.17 -0.41 -19.32
C VAL A 43 -15.10 0.61 -19.70
N SER A 44 -15.54 1.77 -20.20
CA SER A 44 -14.65 2.88 -20.53
C SER A 44 -14.29 3.67 -19.28
N GLU A 45 -13.01 3.67 -18.90
CA GLU A 45 -12.51 4.39 -17.73
C GLU A 45 -11.03 4.80 -17.90
N THR A 46 -10.54 5.68 -17.02
CA THR A 46 -9.14 6.13 -17.00
C THR A 46 -8.37 5.37 -15.92
N ALA A 47 -7.19 4.87 -16.29
CA ALA A 47 -6.36 4.10 -15.38
C ALA A 47 -5.75 4.99 -14.29
N LEU A 48 -5.96 4.59 -13.03
CA LEU A 48 -5.12 4.94 -11.89
C LEU A 48 -4.28 3.71 -11.52
N ALA A 49 -3.62 3.71 -10.37
CA ALA A 49 -3.01 2.53 -9.78
C ALA A 49 -4.05 1.43 -9.53
N PHE A 50 -5.21 1.83 -9.03
CA PHE A 50 -6.43 1.04 -8.88
C PHE A 50 -7.61 2.00 -8.68
N PRO A 51 -8.86 1.58 -8.91
CA PRO A 51 -10.02 2.38 -8.54
C PRO A 51 -9.96 2.78 -7.06
N GLY A 52 -10.01 4.07 -6.76
CA GLY A 52 -9.87 4.61 -5.40
C GLY A 52 -8.44 4.90 -4.92
N ALA A 53 -7.44 4.78 -5.79
CA ALA A 53 -6.10 5.30 -5.51
C ALA A 53 -6.12 6.84 -5.48
N GLU A 54 -5.60 7.42 -4.40
CA GLU A 54 -5.57 8.87 -4.18
C GLU A 54 -4.13 9.36 -3.89
N GLY A 55 -3.97 10.67 -3.81
CA GLY A 55 -2.69 11.31 -3.53
C GLY A 55 -1.74 11.33 -4.72
N PHE A 56 -0.47 11.56 -4.45
CA PHE A 56 0.54 11.74 -5.48
C PHE A 56 1.07 10.44 -6.10
N GLY A 57 0.93 9.30 -5.41
CA GLY A 57 1.26 7.97 -5.93
C GLY A 57 0.15 7.32 -6.77
N LYS A 58 -1.01 7.98 -6.94
CA LYS A 58 -2.19 7.39 -7.57
C LYS A 58 -2.03 6.97 -9.03
N ASP A 59 -1.02 7.48 -9.72
CA ASP A 59 -0.78 7.20 -11.15
C ASP A 59 0.26 6.08 -11.37
N ALA A 60 0.76 5.43 -10.30
CA ALA A 60 1.61 4.25 -10.43
C ALA A 60 0.88 3.18 -11.25
N THR A 61 1.58 2.49 -12.16
CA THR A 61 0.98 1.40 -12.94
C THR A 61 1.24 0.03 -12.35
N GLY A 62 2.23 -0.07 -11.45
CA GLY A 62 2.66 -1.32 -10.85
C GLY A 62 2.96 -2.38 -11.92
N GLY A 63 2.40 -3.56 -11.74
CA GLY A 63 2.59 -4.71 -12.61
C GLY A 63 1.71 -4.79 -13.86
N ARG A 64 0.90 -3.78 -14.15
CA ARG A 64 -0.05 -3.79 -15.28
C ARG A 64 0.63 -4.11 -16.62
N GLY A 65 -0.01 -4.93 -17.43
CA GLY A 65 0.49 -5.49 -18.69
C GLY A 65 1.57 -6.55 -18.51
N GLY A 66 1.85 -6.93 -17.27
CA GLY A 66 2.88 -7.87 -16.86
C GLY A 66 2.38 -9.30 -16.67
N LYS A 67 3.25 -10.15 -16.15
CA LYS A 67 2.93 -11.54 -15.82
C LYS A 67 2.14 -11.62 -14.51
N VAL A 68 1.19 -12.54 -14.44
CA VAL A 68 0.63 -12.95 -13.14
C VAL A 68 1.54 -14.03 -12.53
N ILE A 69 1.93 -13.85 -11.26
CA ILE A 69 2.76 -14.79 -10.52
C ILE A 69 2.02 -15.20 -9.25
N LYS A 70 1.77 -16.50 -9.12
CA LYS A 70 1.06 -17.09 -7.98
C LYS A 70 2.03 -17.50 -6.88
N VAL A 71 1.78 -17.02 -5.66
CA VAL A 71 2.43 -17.50 -4.44
C VAL A 71 1.64 -18.68 -3.91
N THR A 72 2.28 -19.84 -3.83
CA THR A 72 1.63 -21.13 -3.56
C THR A 72 2.12 -21.80 -2.28
N ASN A 73 3.06 -21.18 -1.56
CA ASN A 73 3.51 -21.64 -0.26
C ASN A 73 4.04 -20.48 0.60
N LEU A 74 4.13 -20.75 1.91
CA LEU A 74 4.57 -19.78 2.92
C LEU A 74 6.08 -19.85 3.24
N ASN A 75 6.86 -20.59 2.45
CA ASN A 75 8.29 -20.67 2.66
C ASN A 75 8.94 -19.33 2.31
N ASP A 76 10.00 -18.97 3.01
CA ASP A 76 10.78 -17.75 2.75
C ASP A 76 11.40 -17.72 1.34
N SER A 77 11.73 -18.88 0.76
CA SER A 77 12.39 -18.97 -0.54
C SER A 77 12.02 -20.26 -1.29
N GLY A 78 12.44 -20.35 -2.55
CA GLY A 78 12.18 -21.49 -3.43
C GLY A 78 10.99 -21.26 -4.37
N ALA A 79 10.71 -22.24 -5.23
CA ALA A 79 9.60 -22.17 -6.18
C ALA A 79 8.26 -21.94 -5.44
N GLY A 80 7.42 -21.05 -5.97
CA GLY A 80 6.11 -20.70 -5.39
C GLY A 80 6.16 -19.79 -4.16
N SER A 81 7.34 -19.37 -3.68
CA SER A 81 7.46 -18.42 -2.56
C SER A 81 7.28 -16.96 -3.01
N LEU A 82 6.85 -16.10 -2.07
CA LEU A 82 6.77 -14.65 -2.28
C LEU A 82 8.13 -14.05 -2.68
N ARG A 83 9.23 -14.52 -2.08
CA ARG A 83 10.58 -14.02 -2.39
C ARG A 83 10.96 -14.26 -3.85
N THR A 84 10.64 -15.44 -4.39
CA THR A 84 10.86 -15.75 -5.81
C THR A 84 10.00 -14.87 -6.71
N ALA A 85 8.73 -14.66 -6.35
CA ALA A 85 7.82 -13.79 -7.10
C ALA A 85 8.32 -12.33 -7.13
N ILE A 86 8.75 -11.79 -5.99
CA ILE A 86 9.33 -10.45 -5.88
C ILE A 86 10.64 -10.33 -6.67
N SER A 87 11.49 -11.37 -6.64
CA SER A 87 12.80 -11.36 -7.30
C SER A 87 12.71 -11.57 -8.82
N THR A 88 11.53 -11.93 -9.35
CA THR A 88 11.32 -12.08 -10.79
C THR A 88 11.42 -10.72 -11.49
N ALA A 89 12.11 -10.68 -12.63
CA ALA A 89 12.26 -9.46 -13.43
C ALA A 89 11.05 -9.23 -14.36
N GLY A 90 10.85 -7.97 -14.74
CA GLY A 90 9.76 -7.53 -15.61
C GLY A 90 8.48 -7.17 -14.85
N ALA A 91 7.56 -6.53 -15.57
CA ALA A 91 6.25 -6.16 -15.04
C ALA A 91 5.51 -7.41 -14.55
N ARG A 92 4.96 -7.35 -13.33
CA ARG A 92 4.25 -8.50 -12.75
C ARG A 92 3.27 -8.14 -11.65
N ILE A 93 2.19 -8.90 -11.59
CA ILE A 93 1.18 -8.86 -10.55
C ILE A 93 1.32 -10.15 -9.73
N ILE A 94 1.59 -10.01 -8.44
CA ILE A 94 1.71 -11.11 -7.49
C ILE A 94 0.34 -11.33 -6.84
N VAL A 95 -0.18 -12.55 -6.97
CA VAL A 95 -1.41 -13.03 -6.33
C VAL A 95 -1.12 -14.24 -5.45
N PHE A 96 -2.03 -14.59 -4.55
CA PHE A 96 -1.81 -15.60 -3.52
C PHE A 96 -2.84 -16.74 -3.59
N GLU A 97 -2.37 -17.98 -3.66
CA GLU A 97 -3.20 -19.20 -3.50
C GLU A 97 -3.13 -19.75 -2.07
N VAL A 98 -2.35 -19.12 -1.20
CA VAL A 98 -2.19 -19.46 0.20
C VAL A 98 -2.37 -18.24 1.08
N SER A 99 -2.63 -18.47 2.35
CA SER A 99 -2.63 -17.45 3.39
C SER A 99 -1.96 -17.97 4.64
N GLY A 100 -1.45 -17.05 5.44
CA GLY A 100 -0.66 -17.38 6.61
C GLY A 100 0.49 -16.42 6.83
N THR A 101 1.35 -16.82 7.75
CA THR A 101 2.53 -16.05 8.14
C THR A 101 3.77 -16.57 7.42
N ILE A 102 4.39 -15.73 6.60
CA ILE A 102 5.70 -15.98 5.97
C ILE A 102 6.78 -15.51 6.94
N ALA A 103 7.47 -16.46 7.56
CA ALA A 103 8.62 -16.19 8.40
C ALA A 103 9.87 -16.02 7.52
N LEU A 104 10.38 -14.80 7.42
CA LEU A 104 11.57 -14.53 6.64
C LEU A 104 12.83 -15.06 7.36
N ASN A 105 13.84 -15.45 6.59
CA ASN A 105 15.19 -15.78 7.11
C ASN A 105 16.22 -14.69 6.81
N SER A 106 15.84 -13.68 6.04
CA SER A 106 16.67 -12.53 5.68
C SER A 106 15.80 -11.38 5.18
N ARG A 107 16.36 -10.17 5.11
CA ARG A 107 15.72 -9.00 4.49
C ARG A 107 15.10 -9.36 3.15
N LEU A 108 13.86 -8.93 2.92
CA LEU A 108 13.15 -9.09 1.65
C LEU A 108 13.18 -7.77 0.88
N THR A 109 14.04 -7.68 -0.13
CA THR A 109 14.22 -6.46 -0.93
C THR A 109 13.48 -6.58 -2.26
N ILE A 110 12.60 -5.62 -2.54
CA ILE A 110 11.97 -5.44 -3.85
C ILE A 110 12.95 -4.63 -4.72
N SER A 111 13.77 -5.34 -5.50
CA SER A 111 14.79 -4.72 -6.38
C SER A 111 14.34 -4.58 -7.83
N ASN A 112 13.28 -5.29 -8.23
CA ASN A 112 12.71 -5.18 -9.57
C ASN A 112 11.37 -4.43 -9.48
N GLY A 113 11.29 -3.30 -10.19
CA GLY A 113 10.10 -2.44 -10.23
C GLY A 113 8.97 -3.03 -11.07
N ASP A 114 8.01 -2.19 -11.43
CA ASP A 114 6.81 -2.58 -12.18
C ASP A 114 6.09 -3.76 -11.51
N LEU A 115 5.77 -3.57 -10.24
CA LEU A 115 5.29 -4.63 -9.36
C LEU A 115 3.98 -4.25 -8.68
N THR A 116 2.99 -5.13 -8.76
CA THR A 116 1.82 -5.11 -7.88
C THR A 116 1.85 -6.31 -6.95
N ILE A 117 1.73 -6.11 -5.64
CA ILE A 117 1.49 -7.16 -4.64
C ILE A 117 0.04 -7.04 -4.17
N ALA A 118 -0.81 -7.98 -4.59
CA ALA A 118 -2.25 -7.95 -4.33
C ALA A 118 -2.61 -8.89 -3.16
N GLY A 119 -2.33 -8.46 -1.93
CA GLY A 119 -2.58 -9.24 -0.71
C GLY A 119 -4.04 -9.64 -0.52
N GLN A 120 -4.99 -8.88 -1.08
CA GLN A 120 -6.42 -9.16 -1.03
C GLN A 120 -6.83 -10.43 -1.79
N THR A 121 -5.95 -11.00 -2.62
CA THR A 121 -6.20 -12.27 -3.33
C THR A 121 -6.00 -13.50 -2.46
N ALA A 122 -5.29 -13.37 -1.34
CA ALA A 122 -5.01 -14.49 -0.46
C ALA A 122 -6.32 -15.07 0.12
N PRO A 123 -6.52 -16.40 0.08
CA PRO A 123 -7.72 -17.01 0.66
C PRO A 123 -7.73 -16.83 2.19
N GLY A 124 -8.89 -16.90 2.85
CA GLY A 124 -8.91 -16.87 4.33
C GLY A 124 -8.45 -15.53 4.93
N ASP A 125 -7.52 -15.56 5.89
CA ASP A 125 -7.17 -14.38 6.71
C ASP A 125 -6.02 -13.50 6.14
N GLY A 126 -5.55 -13.80 4.93
CA GLY A 126 -4.54 -12.99 4.23
C GLY A 126 -3.08 -13.35 4.55
N ILE A 127 -2.15 -12.44 4.26
CA ILE A 127 -0.70 -12.67 4.40
C ILE A 127 -0.07 -11.74 5.42
N THR A 128 0.71 -12.33 6.32
CA THR A 128 1.60 -11.60 7.25
C THR A 128 3.05 -11.96 6.97
N ILE A 129 3.91 -10.95 6.93
CA ILE A 129 5.38 -11.09 6.87
C ILE A 129 5.95 -10.83 8.26
N ARG A 130 6.91 -11.65 8.71
CA ARG A 130 7.59 -11.48 10.01
C ARG A 130 9.09 -11.73 9.98
N ASN A 131 9.73 -11.44 11.11
CA ASN A 131 11.14 -11.63 11.47
C ASN A 131 12.12 -10.64 10.82
N TYR A 132 11.99 -10.33 9.53
CA TYR A 132 12.92 -9.45 8.83
C TYR A 132 12.23 -8.29 8.12
N PRO A 133 12.95 -7.19 7.87
CA PRO A 133 12.40 -6.02 7.19
C PRO A 133 12.06 -6.31 5.72
N VAL A 134 11.07 -5.59 5.20
CA VAL A 134 10.79 -5.49 3.77
C VAL A 134 11.22 -4.12 3.26
N VAL A 135 11.99 -4.09 2.18
CA VAL A 135 12.56 -2.86 1.61
C VAL A 135 12.10 -2.67 0.18
N VAL A 136 11.38 -1.58 -0.09
CA VAL A 136 11.03 -1.13 -1.44
C VAL A 136 12.24 -0.39 -2.03
N ASN A 137 13.00 -1.11 -2.86
CA ASN A 137 14.21 -0.61 -3.51
C ASN A 137 14.05 -0.53 -5.04
N ALA A 138 12.84 -0.23 -5.49
CA ALA A 138 12.51 -0.12 -6.91
C ALA A 138 11.42 0.94 -7.14
N ASP A 139 11.28 1.37 -8.39
CA ASP A 139 10.25 2.31 -8.84
C ASP A 139 9.00 1.56 -9.30
N ASN A 140 7.86 2.27 -9.35
CA ASN A 140 6.59 1.75 -9.87
C ASN A 140 6.09 0.51 -9.11
N VAL A 141 5.74 0.70 -7.83
CA VAL A 141 5.36 -0.38 -6.93
C VAL A 141 4.00 -0.10 -6.27
N ILE A 142 3.10 -1.09 -6.33
CA ILE A 142 1.81 -1.11 -5.65
C ILE A 142 1.83 -2.24 -4.63
N ILE A 143 1.52 -1.96 -3.36
CA ILE A 143 1.36 -2.99 -2.31
C ILE A 143 0.03 -2.77 -1.61
N ARG A 144 -0.81 -3.80 -1.57
CA ARG A 144 -2.15 -3.71 -0.98
C ARG A 144 -2.49 -4.86 -0.05
N PHE A 145 -3.22 -4.60 1.03
CA PHE A 145 -3.80 -5.61 1.93
C PHE A 145 -2.80 -6.63 2.50
N MET A 146 -1.56 -6.19 2.73
CA MET A 146 -0.50 -6.99 3.34
C MET A 146 -0.28 -6.58 4.80
N ARG A 147 0.26 -7.49 5.61
CA ARG A 147 0.72 -7.17 6.97
C ARG A 147 2.22 -7.36 7.12
N PHE A 148 2.89 -6.39 7.72
CA PHE A 148 4.32 -6.41 8.02
C PHE A 148 4.49 -6.31 9.53
N ARG A 149 4.71 -7.44 10.18
CA ARG A 149 4.82 -7.57 11.64
C ARG A 149 6.22 -8.08 11.96
N MET A 150 7.24 -7.21 11.90
CA MET A 150 8.65 -7.65 11.94
C MET A 150 8.97 -8.39 13.24
N GLY A 151 8.58 -7.83 14.38
CA GLY A 151 8.89 -8.30 15.72
C GLY A 151 10.39 -8.25 16.03
N ASP A 152 10.72 -8.63 17.26
CA ASP A 152 12.10 -8.61 17.77
C ASP A 152 12.78 -9.99 17.76
N ALA A 153 12.06 -11.06 17.43
CA ALA A 153 12.55 -12.44 17.58
C ALA A 153 13.83 -12.74 16.77
N ALA A 154 14.05 -12.03 15.66
CA ALA A 154 15.27 -12.16 14.84
C ALA A 154 16.33 -11.09 15.16
N GLY A 155 16.13 -10.26 16.19
CA GLY A 155 17.08 -9.25 16.66
C GLY A 155 17.48 -8.23 15.60
N GLN A 156 16.59 -7.90 14.66
CA GLN A 156 16.84 -6.88 13.65
C GLN A 156 16.73 -5.49 14.27
N GLU A 157 17.59 -4.55 13.88
CA GLU A 157 17.43 -3.10 14.09
C GLU A 157 17.04 -2.52 12.73
N ALA A 158 15.73 -2.45 12.47
CA ALA A 158 15.22 -2.07 11.15
C ALA A 158 13.74 -1.67 11.21
N ASP A 159 13.29 -1.08 10.12
CA ASP A 159 11.88 -0.80 9.90
C ASP A 159 11.11 -2.03 9.45
N ALA A 160 9.82 -2.12 9.79
CA ALA A 160 9.00 -3.23 9.28
C ALA A 160 8.80 -3.12 7.76
N LEU A 161 8.57 -1.90 7.26
CA LEU A 161 8.50 -1.58 5.83
C LEU A 161 9.14 -0.22 5.55
N GLU A 162 10.12 -0.18 4.65
CA GLU A 162 10.80 1.07 4.27
C GLU A 162 11.00 1.22 2.75
N GLY A 163 11.20 2.46 2.29
CA GLY A 163 11.60 2.75 0.92
C GLY A 163 12.03 4.21 0.73
N ARG A 164 13.14 4.42 0.02
CA ARG A 164 13.75 5.75 -0.18
C ARG A 164 14.38 5.87 -1.55
N PHE A 165 14.43 7.10 -2.07
CA PHE A 165 15.02 7.44 -3.38
C PHE A 165 14.39 6.66 -4.53
N ARG A 166 13.07 6.44 -4.44
CA ARG A 166 12.25 5.76 -5.44
C ARG A 166 11.08 6.63 -5.89
N LYS A 167 10.44 6.23 -6.98
CA LYS A 167 9.30 6.96 -7.54
C LYS A 167 8.11 6.09 -7.90
N ASN A 168 6.93 6.71 -7.91
CA ASN A 168 5.65 6.12 -8.29
C ASN A 168 5.33 4.90 -7.42
N ILE A 169 5.07 5.15 -6.14
CA ILE A 169 4.79 4.08 -5.16
C ILE A 169 3.48 4.39 -4.45
N ILE A 170 2.65 3.36 -4.31
CA ILE A 170 1.46 3.42 -3.47
C ILE A 170 1.37 2.20 -2.56
N ILE A 171 1.22 2.48 -1.26
CA ILE A 171 0.97 1.51 -0.21
C ILE A 171 -0.44 1.78 0.31
N ASP A 172 -1.33 0.80 0.16
CA ASP A 172 -2.76 0.95 0.45
C ASP A 172 -3.25 -0.20 1.32
N HIS A 173 -4.05 0.10 2.35
CA HIS A 173 -4.67 -0.95 3.19
C HIS A 173 -3.67 -1.96 3.77
N CYS A 174 -2.46 -1.54 4.11
CA CYS A 174 -1.49 -2.41 4.76
C CYS A 174 -1.47 -2.17 6.27
N SER A 175 -1.08 -3.19 7.03
CA SER A 175 -0.90 -3.07 8.49
C SER A 175 0.56 -3.32 8.86
N MET A 176 1.15 -2.41 9.62
CA MET A 176 2.56 -2.43 9.99
C MET A 176 2.69 -2.35 11.50
N SER A 177 3.39 -3.32 12.11
CA SER A 177 3.59 -3.35 13.56
C SER A 177 4.92 -3.95 13.99
N TRP A 178 5.26 -3.71 15.25
CA TRP A 178 6.37 -4.35 15.97
C TRP A 178 7.72 -4.16 15.27
N SER A 179 8.10 -2.90 15.05
CA SER A 179 9.46 -2.56 14.64
C SER A 179 10.37 -2.31 15.84
N THR A 180 11.66 -2.52 15.64
CA THR A 180 12.71 -2.14 16.60
C THR A 180 13.35 -0.79 16.25
N ASP A 181 13.19 -0.32 15.01
CA ASP A 181 13.44 1.07 14.59
C ASP A 181 12.07 1.74 14.30
N GLU A 182 11.74 2.17 13.07
CA GLU A 182 10.41 2.68 12.73
C GLU A 182 9.44 1.60 12.20
N CYS A 183 8.13 1.75 12.43
CA CYS A 183 7.18 0.83 11.77
C CYS A 183 7.20 1.06 10.25
N VAL A 184 7.18 2.31 9.79
CA VAL A 184 7.06 2.66 8.36
C VAL A 184 7.80 3.94 8.00
N SER A 185 8.85 3.83 7.19
CA SER A 185 9.56 5.01 6.67
C SER A 185 9.56 5.09 5.14
N PHE A 186 8.95 6.15 4.64
CA PHE A 186 8.98 6.54 3.23
C PHE A 186 9.27 8.03 3.14
N TYR A 187 10.51 8.36 2.77
CA TYR A 187 10.97 9.74 2.62
C TYR A 187 12.04 9.82 1.53
N ALA A 188 12.23 11.03 1.00
CA ALA A 188 13.04 11.26 -0.21
C ALA A 188 12.59 10.38 -1.40
N ASN A 189 11.27 10.21 -1.55
CA ASN A 189 10.64 9.58 -2.72
C ASN A 189 9.96 10.63 -3.60
N GLU A 190 9.64 10.28 -4.83
CA GLU A 190 8.87 11.12 -5.76
C GLU A 190 7.55 10.45 -6.16
N ASN A 191 6.43 11.17 -6.08
CA ASN A 191 5.09 10.63 -6.40
C ASN A 191 4.76 9.40 -5.55
N PHE A 192 4.59 9.62 -4.25
CA PHE A 192 4.35 8.59 -3.26
C PHE A 192 2.98 8.77 -2.59
N THR A 193 2.28 7.67 -2.31
CA THR A 193 1.10 7.65 -1.43
C THR A 193 1.22 6.52 -0.40
N LEU A 194 0.99 6.85 0.89
CA LEU A 194 0.62 5.91 1.94
C LEU A 194 -0.82 6.20 2.37
N GLN A 195 -1.74 5.30 2.06
CA GLN A 195 -3.16 5.51 2.32
C GLN A 195 -3.82 4.35 3.07
N TRP A 196 -4.78 4.67 3.93
CA TRP A 196 -5.65 3.68 4.59
C TRP A 196 -4.87 2.57 5.31
N CYS A 197 -3.69 2.87 5.86
CA CYS A 197 -2.87 1.88 6.57
C CYS A 197 -3.03 1.96 8.08
N ILE A 198 -2.79 0.85 8.79
CA ILE A 198 -2.59 0.83 10.24
C ILE A 198 -1.11 0.72 10.51
N ILE A 199 -0.59 1.60 11.36
CA ILE A 199 0.80 1.67 11.79
C ILE A 199 0.74 1.68 13.30
N SER A 200 1.23 0.64 13.94
CA SER A 200 0.99 0.49 15.38
C SER A 200 2.09 -0.22 16.12
N GLU A 201 2.23 0.08 17.41
CA GLU A 201 3.00 -0.71 18.36
C GLU A 201 4.46 -0.92 17.93
N SER A 202 5.20 0.18 17.84
CA SER A 202 6.65 0.07 17.79
C SER A 202 7.20 -0.39 19.14
N LEU A 203 8.36 -1.04 19.12
CA LEU A 203 8.95 -1.67 20.30
C LEU A 203 9.97 -0.71 20.94
N LEU A 204 9.68 -0.20 22.13
CA LEU A 204 10.48 0.87 22.74
C LEU A 204 11.82 0.36 23.29
N ASN A 205 11.82 -0.49 24.30
CA ASN A 205 13.05 -1.04 24.90
C ASN A 205 13.33 -2.46 24.38
N SER A 206 13.61 -2.55 23.08
CA SER A 206 13.82 -3.82 22.36
C SER A 206 15.26 -3.96 21.85
N ALA A 207 15.45 -4.50 20.64
CA ALA A 207 16.75 -4.85 20.07
C ALA A 207 17.61 -3.67 19.55
N HIS A 208 17.16 -2.42 19.69
CA HIS A 208 17.83 -1.26 19.11
C HIS A 208 19.10 -0.86 19.89
N ALA A 209 20.26 -0.79 19.23
CA ALA A 209 21.57 -0.59 19.88
C ALA A 209 21.70 0.74 20.64
N LYS A 210 20.98 1.78 20.21
CA LYS A 210 20.92 3.10 20.88
C LYS A 210 20.03 3.12 22.15
N GLY A 211 19.39 2.01 22.52
CA GLY A 211 18.42 1.96 23.61
C GLY A 211 17.01 2.27 23.13
N ALA A 212 16.21 2.95 23.96
CA ALA A 212 14.79 3.22 23.71
C ALA A 212 14.51 3.80 22.30
N HIS A 213 13.74 3.07 21.47
CA HIS A 213 13.46 3.40 20.07
C HIS A 213 12.07 2.99 19.55
N GLY A 214 11.00 3.36 20.25
CA GLY A 214 9.63 3.01 19.85
C GLY A 214 9.03 4.02 18.88
N TYR A 215 9.36 3.95 17.57
CA TYR A 215 8.99 4.99 16.60
C TYR A 215 7.99 4.58 15.50
N GLY A 216 7.10 5.50 15.13
CA GLY A 216 6.09 5.26 14.10
C GLY A 216 6.64 5.27 12.67
N GLY A 217 7.33 6.35 12.28
CA GLY A 217 7.83 6.48 10.91
C GLY A 217 8.54 7.79 10.58
N ILE A 218 9.43 7.76 9.57
CA ILE A 218 9.95 8.97 8.91
C ILE A 218 9.24 9.15 7.57
N TRP A 219 8.55 10.28 7.40
CA TRP A 219 7.75 10.60 6.21
C TRP A 219 8.30 11.80 5.47
N GLY A 220 8.24 11.77 4.14
CA GLY A 220 8.64 12.91 3.31
C GLY A 220 8.70 12.59 1.82
N GLY A 221 9.19 13.55 1.04
CA GLY A 221 9.39 13.37 -0.40
C GLY A 221 8.84 14.52 -1.25
N LYS A 222 9.14 14.44 -2.54
CA LYS A 222 8.62 15.32 -3.58
C LYS A 222 7.27 14.76 -4.03
N ASN A 223 6.20 15.52 -3.84
CA ASN A 223 4.84 15.04 -4.11
C ASN A 223 4.57 13.73 -3.33
N ALA A 224 4.46 13.83 -2.01
CA ALA A 224 4.22 12.69 -1.13
C ALA A 224 2.93 12.88 -0.32
N SER A 225 2.01 11.94 -0.43
CA SER A 225 0.72 11.94 0.27
C SER A 225 0.69 10.89 1.37
N PHE A 226 0.22 11.28 2.55
CA PHE A 226 0.00 10.41 3.68
C PHE A 226 -1.39 10.69 4.23
N HIS A 227 -2.37 9.83 3.95
CA HIS A 227 -3.75 10.12 4.33
C HIS A 227 -4.55 8.92 4.79
N HIS A 228 -5.50 9.18 5.69
CA HIS A 228 -6.40 8.15 6.21
C HIS A 228 -5.67 6.97 6.87
N ASN A 229 -4.47 7.21 7.42
CA ASN A 229 -3.73 6.20 8.17
C ASN A 229 -4.03 6.32 9.67
N LEU A 230 -3.94 5.18 10.37
CA LEU A 230 -3.90 5.14 11.83
C LEU A 230 -2.44 4.99 12.29
N LEU A 231 -1.98 5.87 13.18
CA LEU A 231 -0.74 5.71 13.94
C LEU A 231 -1.12 5.51 15.41
N ALA A 232 -0.75 4.37 16.00
CA ALA A 232 -1.18 4.04 17.36
C ALA A 232 -0.07 3.42 18.21
N HIS A 233 0.07 3.88 19.46
CA HIS A 233 0.98 3.28 20.43
C HIS A 233 2.47 3.33 20.02
N HIS A 234 2.97 4.52 19.69
CA HIS A 234 4.40 4.78 19.48
C HIS A 234 4.89 5.82 20.48
N ASP A 235 6.13 5.74 20.97
CA ASP A 235 6.67 6.80 21.83
C ASP A 235 6.84 8.13 21.07
N SER A 236 7.32 8.05 19.83
CA SER A 236 7.67 9.23 19.03
C SER A 236 7.58 8.96 17.53
N ARG A 237 7.90 9.97 16.71
CA ARG A 237 7.86 9.94 15.24
C ARG A 237 6.48 9.50 14.71
N ASN A 238 5.45 10.28 15.02
CA ASN A 238 4.08 10.02 14.60
C ASN A 238 3.54 11.05 13.58
N PRO A 239 4.14 11.23 12.38
CA PRO A 239 5.48 10.83 11.94
C PRO A 239 6.58 11.83 12.35
N ARG A 240 7.86 11.51 12.09
CA ARG A 240 8.86 12.56 11.88
C ARG A 240 8.85 12.94 10.39
N PHE A 241 8.71 14.23 10.07
CA PHE A 241 8.93 14.71 8.72
C PHE A 241 10.43 14.87 8.46
N GLY A 242 10.97 14.03 7.57
CA GLY A 242 12.39 13.96 7.28
C GLY A 242 12.73 14.61 5.95
N GLU A 243 13.48 15.71 6.00
CA GLU A 243 14.19 16.24 4.83
C GLU A 243 15.59 15.60 4.72
N GLU A 244 16.03 15.36 3.49
CA GLU A 244 17.34 14.81 3.19
C GLU A 244 18.31 15.91 2.75
N ALA A 245 19.05 16.46 3.70
CA ALA A 245 20.12 17.42 3.47
C ALA A 245 21.30 16.82 2.67
N GLY A 246 21.99 17.63 1.85
CA GLY A 246 23.21 17.21 1.14
C GLY A 246 22.99 16.21 0.00
N LYS A 247 21.75 16.12 -0.51
CA LYS A 247 21.33 15.22 -1.59
C LYS A 247 20.44 15.96 -2.59
N ALA A 248 20.25 15.37 -3.78
CA ALA A 248 19.42 15.92 -4.86
C ALA A 248 17.93 16.16 -4.47
N PHE A 249 17.48 15.59 -3.35
CA PHE A 249 16.10 15.75 -2.85
C PHE A 249 15.88 17.00 -2.00
N ALA A 250 16.94 17.61 -1.45
CA ALA A 250 16.82 18.76 -0.58
C ALA A 250 16.01 19.89 -1.25
N LEU A 251 15.06 20.49 -0.52
CA LEU A 251 14.23 21.61 -0.99
C LEU A 251 13.28 21.28 -2.15
N THR A 252 13.16 20.01 -2.54
CA THR A 252 12.19 19.57 -3.58
C THR A 252 10.88 19.08 -3.01
N ASN A 253 10.80 18.94 -1.69
CA ASN A 253 9.69 18.27 -1.04
C ASN A 253 8.37 19.05 -1.17
N LEU A 254 7.29 18.28 -1.25
CA LEU A 254 5.92 18.72 -1.08
C LEU A 254 5.18 17.55 -0.43
N VAL A 255 4.85 17.71 0.85
CA VAL A 255 4.21 16.66 1.64
C VAL A 255 2.79 17.06 2.00
N ASP A 256 1.87 16.13 1.83
CA ASP A 256 0.48 16.30 2.20
C ASP A 256 0.06 15.24 3.21
N MET A 257 -0.05 15.63 4.48
CA MET A 257 -0.56 14.78 5.57
C MET A 257 -1.99 15.22 5.92
N ARG A 258 -2.99 14.40 5.57
CA ARG A 258 -4.38 14.74 5.87
C ARG A 258 -5.23 13.57 6.33
N ASN A 259 -6.22 13.86 7.17
CA ASN A 259 -7.19 12.86 7.63
C ASN A 259 -6.60 11.60 8.27
N ASN A 260 -5.40 11.67 8.85
CA ASN A 260 -4.83 10.59 9.65
C ASN A 260 -5.35 10.66 11.09
N VAL A 261 -5.31 9.52 11.78
CA VAL A 261 -5.61 9.39 13.21
C VAL A 261 -4.32 9.06 13.94
N THR A 262 -3.97 9.84 14.96
CA THR A 262 -2.81 9.59 15.81
C THR A 262 -3.28 9.33 17.23
N PHE A 263 -2.95 8.17 17.79
CA PHE A 263 -3.40 7.72 19.10
C PHE A 263 -2.25 7.29 20.01
N ASN A 264 -2.35 7.66 21.30
CA ASN A 264 -1.46 7.18 22.36
C ASN A 264 0.03 7.34 22.04
N TRP A 265 0.41 8.49 21.48
CA TRP A 265 1.83 8.81 21.32
C TRP A 265 2.45 9.06 22.69
N GLY A 266 3.73 8.75 22.88
CA GLY A 266 4.46 9.03 24.12
C GLY A 266 4.95 10.48 24.20
N ASN A 267 6.24 10.66 23.94
CA ASN A 267 6.93 11.96 23.94
C ASN A 267 6.54 12.88 22.77
N ASN A 268 6.36 12.36 21.56
CA ASN A 268 6.09 13.20 20.38
C ASN A 268 4.98 12.62 19.49
N SER A 269 4.04 13.47 19.09
CA SER A 269 3.21 13.26 17.91
C SER A 269 4.05 13.53 16.65
N ALA A 270 3.65 14.47 15.78
CA ALA A 270 4.44 14.85 14.62
C ALA A 270 5.54 15.87 14.97
N TYR A 271 6.72 15.77 14.33
CA TYR A 271 7.80 16.77 14.44
C TYR A 271 8.75 16.73 13.23
N GLY A 272 9.71 17.64 13.14
CA GLY A 272 10.64 17.75 12.01
C GLY A 272 10.26 18.86 11.04
N GLY A 273 10.40 18.60 9.73
CA GLY A 273 9.98 19.53 8.68
C GLY A 273 11.04 20.55 8.27
N GLU A 274 12.31 20.28 8.56
CA GLU A 274 13.42 21.20 8.29
C GLU A 274 13.42 21.65 6.81
N ALA A 275 13.21 22.94 6.55
CA ALA A 275 13.08 23.52 5.21
C ALA A 275 11.98 22.92 4.28
N MET A 276 10.99 22.23 4.84
CA MET A 276 9.97 21.52 4.06
C MET A 276 8.72 22.34 3.73
N ASN A 277 8.02 21.96 2.66
CA ASN A 277 6.68 22.39 2.28
C ASN A 277 5.67 21.31 2.68
N ILE A 278 4.85 21.57 3.72
CA ILE A 278 3.96 20.54 4.28
C ILE A 278 2.55 21.09 4.51
N ASN A 279 1.55 20.33 4.07
CA ASN A 279 0.17 20.48 4.51
C ASN A 279 -0.12 19.47 5.65
N ILE A 280 -0.73 19.94 6.74
CA ILE A 280 -1.24 19.11 7.84
C ILE A 280 -2.72 19.46 8.05
N VAL A 281 -3.61 18.68 7.46
CA VAL A 281 -5.03 19.06 7.30
C VAL A 281 -5.98 18.01 7.88
N ASN A 282 -6.92 18.44 8.72
CA ASN A 282 -8.02 17.61 9.20
C ASN A 282 -7.60 16.25 9.79
N ASN A 283 -6.45 16.18 10.46
CA ASN A 283 -6.03 14.99 11.20
C ASN A 283 -6.69 14.97 12.60
N TYR A 284 -6.92 13.78 13.13
CA TYR A 284 -7.48 13.56 14.46
C TYR A 284 -6.40 13.08 15.43
N TYR A 285 -6.10 13.88 16.44
CA TYR A 285 -5.12 13.56 17.48
C TYR A 285 -5.86 13.18 18.76
N LYS A 286 -5.74 11.92 19.17
CA LYS A 286 -6.33 11.38 20.39
C LYS A 286 -5.25 11.08 21.44
N PRO A 287 -5.05 11.94 22.45
CA PRO A 287 -4.15 11.64 23.55
C PRO A 287 -4.59 10.36 24.28
N GLY A 288 -3.67 9.40 24.41
CA GLY A 288 -3.90 8.17 25.15
C GLY A 288 -3.18 8.16 26.51
N PRO A 289 -3.23 7.03 27.25
CA PRO A 289 -2.56 6.87 28.54
C PRO A 289 -1.05 7.19 28.53
N GLY A 290 -0.35 6.93 27.43
CA GLY A 290 1.08 7.22 27.27
C GLY A 290 1.38 8.68 26.92
N THR A 291 0.37 9.48 26.60
CA THR A 291 0.57 10.82 26.04
C THR A 291 0.98 11.86 27.05
N THR A 292 2.21 12.36 26.86
CA THR A 292 2.82 13.40 27.69
C THR A 292 2.41 14.81 27.23
N LYS A 293 2.45 15.08 25.92
CA LYS A 293 2.11 16.37 25.32
C LYS A 293 0.76 16.30 24.63
N LYS A 294 -0.28 16.43 25.44
CA LYS A 294 -1.69 16.20 25.05
C LYS A 294 -2.26 17.20 24.03
N GLU A 295 -1.55 18.26 23.70
CA GLU A 295 -2.03 19.30 22.77
C GLU A 295 -1.23 19.39 21.49
N ARG A 296 -0.18 18.59 21.36
CA ARG A 296 0.76 18.73 20.26
C ARG A 296 0.19 18.18 18.96
N ILE A 297 0.02 19.06 17.99
CA ILE A 297 -0.21 18.69 16.58
C ILE A 297 1.14 18.47 15.92
N PHE A 298 2.03 19.47 15.99
CA PHE A 298 3.30 19.44 15.28
C PHE A 298 4.40 20.27 15.98
N SER A 299 5.60 19.73 16.10
CA SER A 299 6.79 20.43 16.60
C SER A 299 7.76 20.70 15.45
N ILE A 300 7.78 21.94 14.96
CA ILE A 300 8.63 22.35 13.85
C ILE A 300 10.11 22.36 14.27
N ASP A 301 10.97 21.82 13.39
CA ASP A 301 12.43 21.88 13.50
C ASP A 301 13.09 22.63 12.33
N LYS A 302 14.39 22.91 12.49
CA LYS A 302 15.28 23.40 11.43
C LYS A 302 16.63 22.72 11.48
N ASN A 303 17.27 22.57 10.33
CA ASN A 303 18.57 21.94 10.25
C ASN A 303 19.65 22.87 10.84
N LYS A 304 20.53 22.33 11.70
CA LYS A 304 21.62 23.09 12.36
C LYS A 304 23.01 22.70 11.89
N ILE A 305 23.11 21.85 10.87
CA ILE A 305 24.36 21.39 10.29
C ILE A 305 24.79 22.41 9.22
N ALA A 306 25.79 23.24 9.58
CA ALA A 306 26.35 24.25 8.69
C ALA A 306 26.85 23.65 7.38
N GLY A 307 26.62 24.35 6.26
CA GLY A 307 27.04 23.93 4.93
C GLY A 307 26.05 23.01 4.19
N THR A 308 24.93 22.65 4.81
CA THR A 308 23.82 21.98 4.12
C THR A 308 22.91 23.00 3.43
N GLU A 309 22.24 22.58 2.35
CA GLU A 309 21.30 23.41 1.56
C GLU A 309 20.09 23.86 2.38
N VAL A 310 19.77 23.12 3.43
CA VAL A 310 18.62 23.34 4.33
C VAL A 310 19.03 24.04 5.64
N PHE A 311 20.30 24.43 5.76
CA PHE A 311 20.87 24.97 6.99
C PHE A 311 20.14 26.22 7.48
N ASP A 312 19.65 26.15 8.72
CA ASP A 312 18.96 27.19 9.46
C ASP A 312 17.68 27.71 8.78
N ILE A 313 17.10 26.93 7.87
CA ILE A 313 15.87 27.27 7.15
C ILE A 313 14.66 26.63 7.84
N TRP A 314 13.69 27.47 8.21
CA TRP A 314 12.37 27.03 8.62
C TRP A 314 11.53 26.64 7.40
N GLY A 315 10.76 25.55 7.52
CA GLY A 315 9.79 25.14 6.49
C GLY A 315 8.61 26.10 6.32
N LYS A 316 7.74 25.78 5.36
CA LYS A 316 6.50 26.46 5.00
C LYS A 316 5.33 25.51 5.15
N TYR A 317 4.40 25.87 6.03
CA TYR A 317 3.36 24.94 6.47
C TYR A 317 1.97 25.55 6.32
N TYR A 318 1.04 24.74 5.83
CA TYR A 318 -0.39 24.97 5.99
C TYR A 318 -0.94 23.96 6.99
N ILE A 319 -1.38 24.43 8.15
CA ILE A 319 -1.89 23.60 9.25
C ILE A 319 -3.29 24.09 9.61
N ASN A 320 -4.30 23.27 9.34
CA ASN A 320 -5.69 23.68 9.54
C ASN A 320 -6.65 22.50 9.78
N GLY A 321 -7.72 22.76 10.54
CA GLY A 321 -8.84 21.84 10.76
C GLY A 321 -8.49 20.55 11.51
N ASN A 322 -7.30 20.45 12.10
CA ASN A 322 -6.93 19.32 12.94
C ASN A 322 -7.65 19.41 14.28
N VAL A 323 -8.08 18.25 14.78
CA VAL A 323 -8.76 18.11 16.07
C VAL A 323 -7.82 17.46 17.05
N VAL A 324 -7.78 18.00 18.27
CA VAL A 324 -7.08 17.38 19.39
C VAL A 324 -8.09 17.06 20.49
N GLU A 325 -8.38 15.77 20.66
CA GLU A 325 -9.36 15.31 21.64
C GLU A 325 -8.97 15.77 23.05
N GLY A 326 -9.92 16.37 23.78
CA GLY A 326 -9.68 16.91 25.11
C GLY A 326 -9.00 18.28 25.14
N SER A 327 -8.65 18.89 24.00
CA SER A 327 -8.15 20.28 23.95
C SER A 327 -8.98 21.13 22.99
N SER A 328 -9.92 21.89 23.55
CA SER A 328 -10.70 22.87 22.78
C SER A 328 -9.82 23.96 22.17
N ARG A 329 -8.78 24.40 22.89
CA ARG A 329 -7.89 25.47 22.45
C ARG A 329 -7.00 25.06 21.26
N ALA A 330 -6.40 23.87 21.30
CA ALA A 330 -5.61 23.36 20.17
C ALA A 330 -6.49 23.03 18.97
N THR A 331 -7.72 22.58 19.19
CA THR A 331 -8.70 22.35 18.12
C THR A 331 -9.17 23.65 17.47
N SER A 332 -9.47 24.70 18.25
CA SER A 332 -9.92 26.00 17.71
C SER A 332 -8.80 26.84 17.12
N ASP A 333 -7.57 26.68 17.62
CA ASP A 333 -6.38 27.39 17.17
C ASP A 333 -5.18 26.42 17.13
N ASN A 334 -5.10 25.70 16.02
CA ASN A 334 -4.02 24.75 15.74
C ASN A 334 -2.64 25.41 15.87
N TRP A 335 -2.50 26.65 15.40
CA TRP A 335 -1.21 27.32 15.30
C TRP A 335 -0.67 27.74 16.66
N THR A 336 -1.46 28.43 17.49
CA THR A 336 -0.95 28.91 18.78
C THR A 336 -0.64 27.75 19.72
N TYR A 337 -1.61 26.87 19.95
CA TYR A 337 -1.50 25.86 20.99
C TYR A 337 -0.89 24.55 20.48
N GLY A 338 -1.26 24.14 19.27
CA GLY A 338 -0.81 22.87 18.69
C GLY A 338 0.53 22.91 17.97
N VAL A 339 1.08 24.11 17.69
CA VAL A 339 2.34 24.28 16.93
C VAL A 339 3.32 25.23 17.62
N TYR A 340 2.99 26.53 17.75
CA TYR A 340 3.92 27.53 18.25
C TYR A 340 4.30 27.37 19.73
N ASN A 341 3.45 26.74 20.54
CA ASN A 341 3.77 26.37 21.92
C ASN A 341 4.50 25.03 22.03
N GLN A 342 4.78 24.37 20.89
CA GLN A 342 5.28 22.99 20.85
C GLN A 342 6.74 22.87 20.41
N PHE A 343 7.40 23.98 20.04
CA PHE A 343 8.82 24.02 19.68
C PHE A 343 9.70 23.34 20.72
N HIS A 344 10.77 22.70 20.26
CA HIS A 344 11.78 22.19 21.16
C HIS A 344 12.47 23.34 21.91
N GLY A 345 12.72 23.14 23.22
CA GLY A 345 13.27 24.18 24.09
C GLY A 345 14.66 24.70 23.67
N SER A 346 15.40 23.94 22.87
CA SER A 346 16.71 24.36 22.33
C SER A 346 16.65 25.60 21.43
N TYR A 347 15.48 25.95 20.88
CA TYR A 347 15.32 27.17 20.10
C TYR A 347 15.06 28.41 20.94
N GLY A 348 14.83 28.26 22.25
CA GLY A 348 14.40 29.36 23.11
C GLY A 348 13.14 30.03 22.56
N THR A 349 13.13 31.36 22.52
CA THR A 349 12.00 32.12 21.97
C THR A 349 12.13 32.26 20.45
N VAL A 350 11.29 31.55 19.71
CA VAL A 350 11.12 31.78 18.26
C VAL A 350 10.41 33.11 18.02
N SER A 351 10.98 33.95 17.16
CA SER A 351 10.50 35.31 16.90
C SER A 351 9.11 35.33 16.24
N ALA A 352 8.37 36.43 16.40
CA ALA A 352 7.09 36.59 15.72
C ALA A 352 7.23 36.62 14.18
N ALA A 353 8.35 37.17 13.68
CA ALA A 353 8.66 37.20 12.25
C ALA A 353 8.89 35.79 11.69
N ASP A 354 9.64 34.94 12.41
CA ASP A 354 9.85 33.54 12.01
C ASP A 354 8.54 32.76 12.04
N LYS A 355 7.75 32.91 13.10
CA LYS A 355 6.42 32.27 13.20
C LYS A 355 5.52 32.65 12.04
N ALA A 356 5.46 33.94 11.69
CA ALA A 356 4.69 34.43 10.54
C ALA A 356 5.24 33.88 9.22
N ALA A 357 6.57 33.81 9.05
CA ALA A 357 7.20 33.30 7.84
C ALA A 357 6.97 31.79 7.64
N MET A 358 6.79 31.00 8.69
CA MET A 358 6.50 29.57 8.61
C MET A 358 5.08 29.27 8.13
N ARG A 359 4.13 30.14 8.43
CA ARG A 359 2.69 29.91 8.23
C ARG A 359 2.23 30.35 6.84
N LEU A 360 1.49 29.47 6.18
CA LEU A 360 0.77 29.77 4.95
C LEU A 360 -0.73 29.96 5.23
N GLU A 361 -1.33 30.89 4.51
CA GLU A 361 -2.77 31.17 4.57
C GLU A 361 -3.60 30.24 3.65
N SER A 362 -2.94 29.51 2.75
CA SER A 362 -3.56 28.53 1.86
C SER A 362 -2.68 27.30 1.72
N PRO A 363 -3.28 26.12 1.47
CA PRO A 363 -2.51 24.89 1.32
C PRO A 363 -1.57 24.97 0.12
N HIS A 364 -0.43 24.28 0.22
CA HIS A 364 0.34 23.94 -0.97
C HIS A 364 -0.54 23.15 -1.94
N PRO A 365 -0.46 23.41 -3.26
CA PRO A 365 -1.38 22.83 -4.22
C PRO A 365 -1.17 21.32 -4.35
N ILE A 366 -2.23 20.57 -4.07
CA ILE A 366 -2.30 19.11 -4.30
C ILE A 366 -3.24 18.74 -5.46
N ASN A 367 -3.81 19.74 -6.14
CA ASN A 367 -4.76 19.56 -7.24
C ASN A 367 -5.98 18.68 -6.89
N ASN A 368 -6.46 18.79 -5.63
CA ASN A 368 -7.60 18.02 -5.11
C ASN A 368 -7.47 16.50 -5.36
N ASN A 369 -6.26 15.96 -5.26
CA ASN A 369 -6.00 14.54 -5.52
C ASN A 369 -6.35 13.59 -4.35
N VAL A 370 -6.93 14.10 -3.25
CA VAL A 370 -7.35 13.31 -2.08
C VAL A 370 -8.75 13.79 -1.64
N THR A 371 -9.69 12.86 -1.47
CA THR A 371 -10.97 13.11 -0.83
C THR A 371 -10.73 13.57 0.61
N THR A 372 -11.18 14.77 0.96
CA THR A 372 -10.87 15.38 2.26
C THR A 372 -12.10 15.42 3.15
N HIS A 373 -12.06 14.67 4.25
CA HIS A 373 -13.09 14.66 5.28
C HIS A 373 -12.81 15.71 6.37
N THR A 374 -13.78 15.99 7.25
CA THR A 374 -13.46 16.60 8.55
C THR A 374 -12.64 15.62 9.39
N ALA A 375 -11.93 16.11 10.41
CA ALA A 375 -11.12 15.24 11.26
C ALA A 375 -11.94 14.16 11.98
N GLU A 376 -13.16 14.49 12.41
CA GLU A 376 -14.08 13.56 13.08
C GLU A 376 -14.61 12.49 12.14
N VAL A 377 -14.97 12.86 10.90
CA VAL A 377 -15.37 11.86 9.89
C VAL A 377 -14.18 10.98 9.53
N ALA A 378 -13.00 11.57 9.36
CA ALA A 378 -11.78 10.82 9.13
C ALA A 378 -11.50 9.82 10.26
N TYR A 379 -11.70 10.20 11.53
CA TYR A 379 -11.57 9.30 12.67
C TYR A 379 -12.44 8.05 12.52
N GLU A 380 -13.73 8.21 12.25
CA GLU A 380 -14.65 7.08 12.07
C GLU A 380 -14.28 6.22 10.86
N ARG A 381 -13.94 6.85 9.73
CA ARG A 381 -13.57 6.15 8.49
C ARG A 381 -12.28 5.36 8.64
N VAL A 382 -11.24 5.95 9.23
CA VAL A 382 -9.95 5.28 9.46
C VAL A 382 -10.14 4.07 10.36
N LEU A 383 -10.88 4.21 11.47
CA LEU A 383 -11.14 3.09 12.36
C LEU A 383 -12.01 1.99 11.70
N ALA A 384 -12.86 2.33 10.75
CA ALA A 384 -13.64 1.35 9.99
C ALA A 384 -12.84 0.64 8.90
N TYR A 385 -12.01 1.36 8.14
CA TYR A 385 -11.50 0.88 6.86
C TYR A 385 -9.98 0.77 6.76
N ALA A 386 -9.17 1.39 7.62
CA ALA A 386 -7.70 1.30 7.50
C ALA A 386 -7.12 -0.09 7.85
N GLY A 387 -5.89 -0.34 7.40
CA GLY A 387 -5.17 -1.60 7.57
C GLY A 387 -5.60 -2.64 6.55
N ALA A 388 -5.22 -3.90 6.75
CA ALA A 388 -5.68 -5.03 5.95
C ALA A 388 -7.18 -5.31 6.19
N SER A 389 -8.04 -4.37 5.80
CA SER A 389 -9.44 -4.29 6.26
C SER A 389 -10.40 -5.22 5.55
N LEU A 390 -9.99 -5.88 4.45
CA LEU A 390 -10.75 -6.98 3.87
C LEU A 390 -11.00 -8.09 4.90
N VAL A 391 -9.96 -8.41 5.67
CA VAL A 391 -10.05 -9.27 6.86
C VAL A 391 -9.05 -8.76 7.88
N ARG A 392 -9.46 -8.05 8.94
CA ARG A 392 -8.49 -7.66 9.98
C ARG A 392 -8.10 -8.87 10.85
N ASP A 393 -6.82 -8.96 11.20
CA ASP A 393 -6.37 -9.96 12.18
C ASP A 393 -6.63 -9.47 13.62
N ALA A 394 -6.33 -10.33 14.59
CA ALA A 394 -6.57 -10.03 16.01
C ALA A 394 -5.81 -8.79 16.51
N VAL A 395 -4.69 -8.44 15.89
CA VAL A 395 -3.89 -7.28 16.32
C VAL A 395 -4.52 -5.98 15.81
N ASP A 396 -4.90 -5.93 14.53
CA ASP A 396 -5.56 -4.73 13.98
C ASP A 396 -6.89 -4.46 14.69
N VAL A 397 -7.68 -5.51 14.96
CA VAL A 397 -8.93 -5.40 15.74
C VAL A 397 -8.65 -4.82 17.13
N ARG A 398 -7.66 -5.39 17.84
CA ARG A 398 -7.28 -4.95 19.18
C ARG A 398 -6.81 -3.50 19.22
N VAL A 399 -6.00 -3.08 18.25
CA VAL A 399 -5.50 -1.70 18.14
C VAL A 399 -6.66 -0.73 17.89
N VAL A 400 -7.57 -1.05 16.96
CA VAL A 400 -8.76 -0.22 16.70
C VAL A 400 -9.65 -0.12 17.96
N ASP A 401 -9.84 -1.22 18.68
CA ASP A 401 -10.60 -1.23 19.93
C ASP A 401 -9.93 -0.38 21.02
N ASN A 402 -8.60 -0.40 21.12
CA ASN A 402 -7.84 0.46 22.02
C ASN A 402 -8.07 1.94 21.69
N VAL A 403 -8.07 2.33 20.42
CA VAL A 403 -8.37 3.71 20.00
C VAL A 403 -9.80 4.10 20.40
N ARG A 404 -10.79 3.25 20.11
CA ARG A 404 -12.21 3.52 20.41
C ARG A 404 -12.47 3.69 21.89
N THR A 405 -11.84 2.85 22.71
CA THR A 405 -12.07 2.80 24.17
C THR A 405 -11.07 3.67 24.95
N ASN A 406 -10.16 4.36 24.25
CA ASN A 406 -9.08 5.15 24.84
C ASN A 406 -8.25 4.34 25.87
N SER A 407 -7.91 3.10 25.51
CA SER A 407 -7.23 2.14 26.37
C SER A 407 -5.91 1.66 25.74
N PHE A 408 -5.24 0.73 26.43
CA PHE A 408 -4.14 -0.06 25.89
C PHE A 408 -4.22 -1.50 26.40
N THR A 409 -3.56 -2.42 25.71
CA THR A 409 -3.56 -3.85 26.06
C THR A 409 -2.63 -4.19 27.22
N ALA A 410 -1.36 -3.80 27.11
CA ALA A 410 -0.33 -4.17 28.06
C ALA A 410 0.77 -3.09 28.17
N PRO A 411 1.47 -2.99 29.31
CA PRO A 411 2.77 -2.32 29.37
C PRO A 411 3.83 -3.15 28.64
N GLY A 412 5.03 -2.58 28.46
CA GLY A 412 6.16 -3.31 27.91
C GLY A 412 6.85 -4.20 28.94
N SER A 413 7.32 -5.38 28.51
CA SER A 413 8.02 -6.33 29.39
C SER A 413 9.41 -5.88 29.85
N ASN A 414 9.97 -4.83 29.24
CA ASN A 414 11.28 -4.27 29.54
C ASN A 414 11.19 -2.82 30.03
N GLY A 415 10.16 -2.51 30.81
CA GLY A 415 10.03 -1.26 31.56
C GLY A 415 9.23 -0.16 30.88
N SER A 416 8.77 -0.36 29.64
CA SER A 416 7.81 0.56 29.01
C SER A 416 6.43 0.44 29.63
N THR A 417 5.60 1.49 29.51
CA THR A 417 4.30 1.57 30.19
C THR A 417 3.24 2.18 29.28
N ASN A 418 1.98 2.14 29.72
CA ASN A 418 0.87 2.86 29.10
C ASN A 418 0.62 2.53 27.62
N GLY A 419 0.78 1.26 27.25
CA GLY A 419 0.54 0.77 25.90
C GLY A 419 1.70 0.93 24.93
N ILE A 420 2.83 1.49 25.37
CA ILE A 420 4.07 1.40 24.61
C ILE A 420 4.75 0.10 25.04
N ILE A 421 4.91 -0.83 24.10
CA ILE A 421 5.36 -2.20 24.35
C ILE A 421 6.85 -2.35 24.02
N ASP A 422 7.47 -3.44 24.47
CA ASP A 422 8.89 -3.74 24.29
C ASP A 422 9.14 -4.98 23.43
N SER A 423 8.13 -5.85 23.32
CA SER A 423 8.12 -7.02 22.45
C SER A 423 6.71 -7.28 21.91
N GLN A 424 6.59 -7.89 20.73
CA GLN A 424 5.30 -8.41 20.26
C GLN A 424 4.65 -9.39 21.24
N GLU A 425 5.45 -10.09 22.05
CA GLU A 425 4.96 -11.05 23.06
C GLU A 425 4.16 -10.37 24.18
N ASP A 426 4.36 -9.07 24.43
CA ASP A 426 3.62 -8.30 25.44
C ASP A 426 2.11 -8.27 25.16
N VAL A 427 1.73 -8.49 23.90
CA VAL A 427 0.36 -8.42 23.39
C VAL A 427 -0.08 -9.69 22.68
N GLY A 428 0.63 -10.81 22.92
CA GLY A 428 0.27 -12.14 22.46
C GLY A 428 0.98 -12.64 21.19
N GLY A 429 1.91 -11.87 20.63
CA GLY A 429 2.70 -12.26 19.46
C GLY A 429 1.90 -12.38 18.17
N TRP A 430 2.50 -13.01 17.15
CA TRP A 430 1.86 -13.20 15.84
C TRP A 430 0.63 -14.09 15.95
N PRO A 431 -0.58 -13.62 15.55
CA PRO A 431 -1.76 -14.45 15.56
C PRO A 431 -1.65 -15.58 14.53
N GLU A 432 -2.28 -16.72 14.84
CA GLU A 432 -2.51 -17.77 13.85
C GLU A 432 -3.51 -17.26 12.80
N LEU A 433 -3.10 -17.26 11.53
CA LEU A 433 -3.95 -16.91 10.40
C LEU A 433 -4.55 -18.17 9.79
N LYS A 434 -5.88 -18.21 9.67
CA LYS A 434 -6.58 -19.37 9.13
C LYS A 434 -6.60 -19.33 7.62
N SER A 435 -6.11 -20.40 7.01
CA SER A 435 -6.15 -20.55 5.56
C SER A 435 -7.45 -21.20 5.08
N LYS A 436 -7.82 -20.89 3.85
CA LYS A 436 -8.90 -21.55 3.10
C LYS A 436 -8.30 -22.10 1.80
N ALA A 437 -8.97 -23.08 1.20
CA ALA A 437 -8.59 -23.55 -0.12
C ALA A 437 -8.66 -22.38 -1.11
N ALA A 438 -7.65 -22.26 -1.98
CA ALA A 438 -7.73 -21.37 -3.14
C ALA A 438 -8.90 -21.80 -4.02
N ALA A 439 -9.57 -20.82 -4.62
CA ALA A 439 -10.56 -21.09 -5.66
C ALA A 439 -9.87 -21.75 -6.86
N LYS A 440 -10.63 -22.56 -7.60
CA LYS A 440 -10.12 -23.22 -8.80
C LYS A 440 -9.86 -22.18 -9.89
N ASP A 441 -8.67 -22.27 -10.48
CA ASP A 441 -8.17 -21.46 -11.59
C ASP A 441 -7.55 -22.45 -12.59
N THR A 442 -8.28 -22.73 -13.68
CA THR A 442 -7.98 -23.83 -14.60
C THR A 442 -6.83 -23.52 -15.54
N ASP A 443 -6.72 -22.29 -16.02
CA ASP A 443 -5.70 -21.87 -16.98
C ASP A 443 -4.47 -21.22 -16.33
N GLY A 444 -4.55 -20.90 -15.04
CA GLY A 444 -3.45 -20.44 -14.22
C GLY A 444 -3.22 -18.93 -14.29
N ASP A 445 -4.18 -18.14 -14.78
CA ASP A 445 -4.04 -16.70 -14.96
C ASP A 445 -4.26 -15.88 -13.67
N GLY A 446 -4.63 -16.55 -12.57
CA GLY A 446 -4.87 -15.94 -11.26
C GLY A 446 -6.30 -15.44 -11.03
N ILE A 447 -7.21 -15.68 -11.97
CA ILE A 447 -8.64 -15.40 -11.84
C ILE A 447 -9.38 -16.72 -11.58
N PRO A 448 -10.29 -16.80 -10.59
CA PRO A 448 -11.08 -18.01 -10.36
C PRO A 448 -12.07 -18.31 -11.49
N ASP A 449 -12.20 -19.60 -11.85
CA ASP A 449 -13.13 -20.09 -12.88
C ASP A 449 -14.56 -19.54 -12.67
N GLU A 450 -15.05 -19.57 -11.42
CA GLU A 450 -16.40 -19.12 -11.08
C GLU A 450 -16.58 -17.61 -11.33
N TRP A 451 -15.54 -16.82 -11.07
CA TRP A 451 -15.57 -15.39 -11.31
C TRP A 451 -15.56 -15.09 -12.81
N GLU A 452 -14.72 -15.79 -13.58
CA GLU A 452 -14.69 -15.65 -15.04
C GLU A 452 -16.03 -15.98 -15.69
N ILE A 453 -16.65 -17.11 -15.31
CA ILE A 453 -17.97 -17.50 -15.83
C ILE A 453 -19.01 -16.41 -15.53
N ALA A 454 -18.99 -15.86 -14.31
CA ALA A 454 -19.91 -14.78 -13.91
C ALA A 454 -19.71 -13.50 -14.75
N HIS A 455 -18.52 -13.27 -15.28
CA HIS A 455 -18.16 -12.12 -16.11
C HIS A 455 -18.11 -12.44 -17.61
N LYS A 456 -18.63 -13.60 -18.03
CA LYS A 456 -18.69 -14.07 -19.43
C LYS A 456 -17.32 -14.25 -20.08
N LEU A 457 -16.32 -14.63 -19.28
CA LEU A 457 -14.98 -15.02 -19.71
C LEU A 457 -14.88 -16.55 -19.84
N ASP A 458 -13.79 -17.05 -20.43
CA ASP A 458 -13.57 -18.48 -20.71
C ASP A 458 -12.47 -19.03 -19.79
N PRO A 459 -12.80 -19.84 -18.75
CA PRO A 459 -11.83 -20.34 -17.79
C PRO A 459 -10.76 -21.29 -18.33
N GLY A 460 -10.86 -21.68 -19.61
CA GLY A 460 -9.83 -22.47 -20.27
C GLY A 460 -8.80 -21.63 -21.02
N LYS A 461 -8.86 -20.29 -20.95
CA LYS A 461 -8.05 -19.39 -21.76
C LYS A 461 -7.58 -18.17 -20.94
N PRO A 462 -6.25 -18.00 -20.75
CA PRO A 462 -5.72 -16.91 -19.95
C PRO A 462 -6.22 -15.54 -20.39
N GLN A 463 -6.69 -14.74 -19.44
CA GLN A 463 -7.26 -13.40 -19.66
C GLN A 463 -6.18 -12.30 -19.56
N ASP A 464 -5.14 -12.41 -20.39
CA ASP A 464 -4.06 -11.42 -20.48
C ASP A 464 -4.49 -10.10 -21.18
N LYS A 465 -5.80 -9.83 -21.23
CA LYS A 465 -6.41 -8.77 -22.04
C LYS A 465 -7.26 -7.86 -21.18
N ARG A 466 -7.78 -6.84 -21.85
CA ARG A 466 -8.65 -5.78 -21.34
C ARG A 466 -10.06 -5.99 -21.87
N ASN A 467 -10.64 -7.14 -21.57
CA ASN A 467 -11.98 -7.50 -22.07
C ASN A 467 -13.08 -6.86 -21.21
N LEU A 468 -12.78 -6.54 -19.95
CA LEU A 468 -13.74 -5.98 -18.99
C LEU A 468 -13.59 -4.46 -18.79
N SER A 469 -12.43 -3.89 -19.04
CA SER A 469 -12.13 -2.46 -18.83
C SER A 469 -11.21 -1.94 -19.93
N THR A 470 -11.33 -0.67 -20.31
CA THR A 470 -10.35 -0.04 -21.22
C THR A 470 -9.03 0.31 -20.53
N ALA A 471 -9.04 0.39 -19.19
CA ALA A 471 -7.93 0.87 -18.37
C ALA A 471 -7.12 -0.24 -17.71
N TYR A 472 -7.81 -1.29 -17.24
CA TYR A 472 -7.27 -2.33 -16.38
C TYR A 472 -7.29 -3.67 -17.10
N ASP A 473 -6.26 -4.49 -16.86
CA ASP A 473 -6.23 -5.87 -17.32
C ASP A 473 -7.28 -6.69 -16.55
N ASP A 474 -7.81 -7.78 -17.11
CA ASP A 474 -8.92 -8.52 -16.49
C ASP A 474 -8.57 -9.03 -15.08
N ILE A 475 -7.31 -9.41 -14.84
CA ILE A 475 -6.78 -9.73 -13.51
C ILE A 475 -6.89 -8.53 -12.55
N GLU A 476 -6.63 -7.31 -13.01
CA GLU A 476 -6.78 -6.12 -12.19
C GLU A 476 -8.25 -5.84 -11.89
N VAL A 477 -9.15 -6.07 -12.85
CA VAL A 477 -10.60 -5.96 -12.61
C VAL A 477 -11.03 -6.95 -11.54
N TYR A 478 -10.56 -8.20 -11.61
CA TYR A 478 -10.80 -9.21 -10.58
C TYR A 478 -10.29 -8.78 -9.19
N ILE A 479 -9.01 -8.48 -9.03
CA ILE A 479 -8.43 -8.17 -7.71
C ILE A 479 -9.02 -6.88 -7.10
N ASN A 480 -9.52 -5.96 -7.92
CA ASN A 480 -10.21 -4.75 -7.46
C ASN A 480 -11.67 -5.04 -7.06
N SER A 481 -12.33 -6.00 -7.72
CA SER A 481 -13.70 -6.42 -7.35
C SER A 481 -13.77 -7.00 -5.93
N LEU A 482 -12.69 -7.65 -5.46
CA LEU A 482 -12.61 -8.26 -4.12
C LEU A 482 -12.77 -7.25 -2.97
N VAL A 483 -12.49 -5.98 -3.24
CA VAL A 483 -12.47 -4.90 -2.23
C VAL A 483 -13.37 -3.73 -2.61
N HIS A 484 -14.24 -3.90 -3.61
CA HIS A 484 -15.05 -2.82 -4.18
C HIS A 484 -15.84 -2.03 -3.13
N ASP A 485 -16.51 -2.74 -2.21
CA ASP A 485 -17.34 -2.12 -1.20
C ASP A 485 -16.52 -1.30 -0.19
N ILE A 486 -15.34 -1.79 0.23
CA ILE A 486 -14.43 -1.06 1.11
C ILE A 486 -14.03 0.27 0.46
N ILE A 487 -13.55 0.21 -0.78
CA ILE A 487 -13.07 1.37 -1.53
C ILE A 487 -14.19 2.40 -1.75
N LYS A 488 -15.42 1.93 -1.97
CA LYS A 488 -16.58 2.81 -2.17
C LYS A 488 -17.05 3.47 -0.88
N GLU A 489 -17.05 2.74 0.24
CA GLU A 489 -17.59 3.24 1.51
C GLU A 489 -16.59 4.09 2.31
N GLN A 490 -15.28 3.91 2.10
CA GLN A 490 -14.25 4.64 2.85
C GLN A 490 -14.23 6.14 2.55
N VAL A 491 -14.63 6.56 1.34
CA VAL A 491 -14.58 7.95 0.86
C VAL A 491 -15.88 8.73 1.08
N LYS A 492 -16.84 8.16 1.80
CA LYS A 492 -18.19 8.75 1.97
C LYS A 492 -18.31 9.74 3.11
#